data_AF-A0A968P3P3-F1
#
_entry.id   AF-A0A968P3P3-F1
#
_cell.length_a   1.000
_cell.length_b   1.000
_cell.length_c   1.000
_cell.angle_alpha   90.00
_cell.angle_beta   90.00
_cell.angle_gamma   90.00
#
_symmetry.space_group_name_H-M   'P 1'
#
loop_
_entity.id
_entity.type
_entity.pdbx_description
1 polymer ?
#
loop_
_entity_poly.entity_id
_entity_poly.type
_entity_poly.pdbx_seq_one_letter_code
_entity_poly.pdbx_strand_id
1 'polypeptide(L)'
;GTAHDAAEAEALLASGEIALEPCHHHGAVGPMAGVTSASMAVYVIENPEHGNRAFSNLNEGYGKVLRYGAYAPEVLEKLRWMNQEMAPLLAQALAEAGPLDVKALLAEALHMGDEGHNRNKAGSLLFLKHLAPALAKVGERAAPVLRFLGENPLSVLNPVMAAAKAMADAAHDEPGSTIVTTMARNGTDFGIRVSGLGETWFTTPAATPDGLYFSGFSAAAANPDIGDSTITETIGIGGFAMAAAPAIVTFISGTPRDALDATLEMYEITATEHRHFTIPALEFRGTPTGIDLRKVIELGIAPRINTGIAHREAGVGQVGAGLVRPPLDVFERALVAFAERYGLA
;
A
#
# COMPACT_ATOMS: atom_id res chain seq x y z
N GLY A 1 24.73 -4.06 4.94
CA GLY A 1 26.07 -4.59 5.26
C GLY A 1 26.76 -3.69 6.26
N THR A 2 26.03 -3.29 7.31
CA THR A 2 26.50 -2.37 8.36
C THR A 2 26.71 -3.11 9.69
N ALA A 3 26.19 -4.34 9.78
CA ALA A 3 26.38 -5.27 10.88
C ALA A 3 26.65 -6.67 10.28
N HIS A 4 27.37 -7.50 11.03
CA HIS A 4 27.75 -8.86 10.66
C HIS A 4 26.65 -9.88 10.96
N ASP A 5 25.85 -9.64 12.00
CA ASP A 5 24.74 -10.48 12.42
C ASP A 5 23.56 -9.68 12.99
N ALA A 6 22.50 -10.38 13.41
CA ALA A 6 21.28 -9.77 13.94
C ALA A 6 21.50 -9.07 15.29
N ALA A 7 22.36 -9.61 16.16
CA ALA A 7 22.59 -9.04 17.48
C ALA A 7 23.34 -7.70 17.37
N GLU A 8 24.32 -7.62 16.47
CA GLU A 8 25.01 -6.37 16.16
C GLU A 8 24.07 -5.36 15.48
N ALA A 9 23.18 -5.82 14.59
CA ALA A 9 22.19 -4.95 13.95
C ALA A 9 21.21 -4.35 14.99
N GLU A 10 20.73 -5.14 15.95
CA GLU A 10 19.89 -4.67 17.05
C GLU A 10 20.62 -3.67 17.94
N ALA A 11 21.89 -3.94 18.29
CA ALA A 11 22.70 -3.03 19.09
C ALA A 11 22.91 -1.67 18.39
N LEU A 12 23.14 -1.70 17.07
CA LEU A 12 23.32 -0.49 16.26
C LEU A 12 22.02 0.32 16.12
N LEU A 13 20.87 -0.35 16.00
CA LEU A 13 19.57 0.33 16.02
C LEU A 13 19.29 0.95 17.39
N ALA A 14 19.63 0.23 18.48
CA ALA A 14 19.45 0.71 19.84
C ALA A 14 20.40 1.85 20.23
N SER A 15 21.56 1.99 19.56
CA SER A 15 22.51 3.08 19.84
C SER A 15 22.03 4.45 19.36
N GLY A 16 21.04 4.48 18.44
CA GLY A 16 20.54 5.71 17.84
C GLY A 16 21.42 6.29 16.73
N GLU A 17 22.47 5.56 16.31
CA GLU A 17 23.33 5.97 15.19
C GLU A 17 22.64 5.84 13.83
N ILE A 18 21.57 5.04 13.75
CA ILE A 18 20.71 4.91 12.57
C ILE A 18 19.43 5.71 12.82
N ALA A 19 19.20 6.74 12.01
CA ALA A 19 17.93 7.45 11.99
C ALA A 19 16.83 6.56 11.39
N LEU A 20 15.71 6.43 12.11
CA LEU A 20 14.51 5.74 11.66
C LEU A 20 13.43 6.76 11.37
N GLU A 21 13.06 6.89 10.10
CA GLU A 21 12.05 7.85 9.64
C GLU A 21 10.97 7.15 8.80
N PRO A 22 9.70 7.59 8.88
CA PRO A 22 8.62 7.05 8.06
C PRO A 22 8.88 7.25 6.56
N CYS A 23 8.55 6.25 5.74
CA CYS A 23 8.65 6.37 4.28
C CYS A 23 7.88 7.59 3.75
N HIS A 24 6.72 7.90 4.34
CA HIS A 24 5.85 9.00 3.92
C HIS A 24 6.52 10.39 3.97
N HIS A 25 7.55 10.58 4.80
CA HIS A 25 8.35 11.82 4.87
C HIS A 25 9.36 11.96 3.73
N HIS A 26 9.65 10.87 3.03
CA HIS A 26 10.65 10.79 1.95
C HIS A 26 10.02 10.55 0.57
N GLY A 27 8.73 10.87 0.43
CA GLY A 27 7.97 10.55 -0.78
C GLY A 27 7.87 9.03 -1.05
N ALA A 28 8.11 8.20 -0.05
CA ALA A 28 8.16 6.75 -0.20
C ALA A 28 6.97 6.07 0.49
N VAL A 29 6.73 4.81 0.14
CA VAL A 29 5.80 3.91 0.82
C VAL A 29 6.32 2.47 0.81
N GLY A 30 6.15 1.77 1.93
CA GLY A 30 6.57 0.37 2.10
C GLY A 30 5.41 -0.54 2.54
N PRO A 31 5.22 -1.71 1.90
CA PRO A 31 4.22 -2.68 2.36
C PRO A 31 4.68 -3.38 3.65
N MET A 32 3.74 -3.66 4.55
CA MET A 32 3.99 -4.33 5.85
C MET A 32 5.07 -3.60 6.66
N ALA A 33 6.13 -4.25 7.16
CA ALA A 33 7.19 -3.53 7.88
C ALA A 33 7.84 -2.42 7.05
N GLY A 34 7.76 -2.49 5.71
CA GLY A 34 8.08 -1.37 4.82
C GLY A 34 9.53 -0.92 4.79
N VAL A 35 10.42 -1.62 5.51
CA VAL A 35 11.83 -1.23 5.67
C VAL A 35 12.50 -1.06 4.32
N THR A 36 13.01 0.14 4.08
CA THR A 36 13.72 0.52 2.86
C THR A 36 15.04 1.16 3.27
N SER A 37 16.16 0.61 2.80
CA SER A 37 17.50 1.10 3.12
C SER A 37 18.20 1.66 1.89
N ALA A 38 19.30 2.40 2.09
CA ALA A 38 20.01 3.10 1.03
C ALA A 38 20.49 2.22 -0.13
N SER A 39 20.72 0.92 0.09
CA SER A 39 21.15 -0.01 -0.95
C SER A 39 19.99 -0.71 -1.67
N MET A 40 18.75 -0.51 -1.22
CA MET A 40 17.60 -1.11 -1.86
C MET A 40 17.18 -0.31 -3.10
N ALA A 41 17.02 -1.02 -4.21
CA ALA A 41 16.39 -0.50 -5.41
C ALA A 41 14.92 -0.20 -5.14
N VAL A 42 14.44 0.87 -5.77
CA VAL A 42 13.07 1.34 -5.66
C VAL A 42 12.49 1.54 -7.06
N TYR A 43 11.19 1.35 -7.18
CA TYR A 43 10.44 1.93 -8.28
C TYR A 43 10.36 3.44 -8.09
N VAL A 44 10.54 4.19 -9.17
CA VAL A 44 10.36 5.64 -9.22
C VAL A 44 9.10 5.92 -10.01
N ILE A 45 8.11 6.54 -9.38
CA ILE A 45 6.91 7.04 -10.03
C ILE A 45 7.03 8.55 -10.14
N GLU A 46 6.92 9.06 -11.37
CA GLU A 46 6.89 10.49 -11.64
C GLU A 46 5.47 10.90 -11.98
N ASN A 47 4.98 11.97 -11.35
CA ASN A 47 3.71 12.59 -11.68
C ASN A 47 3.98 13.75 -12.65
N PRO A 48 3.76 13.60 -13.96
CA PRO A 48 4.12 14.63 -14.93
C PRO A 48 3.27 15.90 -14.80
N GLU A 49 2.07 15.81 -14.23
CA GLU A 49 1.16 16.96 -14.08
C GLU A 49 1.64 17.92 -12.98
N HIS A 50 2.09 17.37 -11.84
CA HIS A 50 2.48 18.16 -10.66
C HIS A 50 4.00 18.18 -10.41
N GLY A 51 4.77 17.38 -11.15
CA GLY A 51 6.24 17.30 -11.05
C GLY A 51 6.77 16.57 -9.81
N ASN A 52 5.92 16.07 -8.91
CA ASN A 52 6.34 15.31 -7.74
C ASN A 52 6.71 13.86 -8.10
N ARG A 53 7.49 13.23 -7.21
CA ARG A 53 7.91 11.83 -7.35
C ARG A 53 7.56 11.04 -6.11
N ALA A 54 7.32 9.75 -6.28
CA ALA A 54 7.15 8.83 -5.19
C ALA A 54 7.87 7.51 -5.42
N PHE A 55 8.16 6.80 -4.32
CA PHE A 55 9.03 5.64 -4.33
C PHE A 55 8.43 4.46 -3.57
N SER A 56 8.76 3.24 -4.00
CA SER A 56 8.53 2.04 -3.20
C SER A 56 9.59 0.99 -3.52
N ASN A 57 9.97 0.18 -2.54
CA ASN A 57 10.89 -0.94 -2.74
C ASN A 57 10.30 -2.03 -3.66
N LEU A 58 11.07 -3.08 -3.94
CA LEU A 58 10.61 -4.19 -4.79
C LEU A 58 9.81 -5.22 -3.99
N ASN A 59 8.78 -5.81 -4.62
CA ASN A 59 7.95 -6.82 -3.97
C ASN A 59 8.69 -8.16 -3.85
N GLU A 60 8.87 -8.65 -2.63
CA GLU A 60 9.55 -9.93 -2.37
C GLU A 60 8.66 -11.15 -2.69
N GLY A 61 7.36 -10.99 -2.93
CA GLY A 61 6.40 -12.08 -3.09
C GLY A 61 5.87 -12.62 -1.77
N TYR A 62 5.34 -13.84 -1.80
CA TYR A 62 4.80 -14.54 -0.62
C TYR A 62 5.86 -15.40 0.09
N GLY A 63 5.52 -15.83 1.31
CA GLY A 63 6.35 -16.70 2.14
C GLY A 63 7.15 -15.94 3.19
N LYS A 64 8.29 -16.51 3.59
CA LYS A 64 9.24 -15.87 4.51
C LYS A 64 9.99 -14.76 3.77
N VAL A 65 9.67 -13.52 4.10
CA VAL A 65 10.20 -12.32 3.44
C VAL A 65 10.47 -11.21 4.46
N LEU A 66 11.35 -10.27 4.13
CA LEU A 66 11.80 -9.22 5.02
C LEU A 66 10.68 -8.29 5.44
N ARG A 67 9.71 -7.99 4.56
CA ARG A 67 8.55 -7.18 4.92
C ARG A 67 7.69 -7.76 6.05
N TYR A 68 7.86 -9.04 6.39
CA TYR A 68 7.27 -9.68 7.57
C TYR A 68 8.28 -9.97 8.70
N GLY A 69 9.49 -9.42 8.62
CA GLY A 69 10.54 -9.57 9.63
C GLY A 69 11.45 -10.79 9.46
N ALA A 70 11.38 -11.51 8.34
CA ALA A 70 12.28 -12.65 8.10
C ALA A 70 13.65 -12.17 7.59
N TYR A 71 14.75 -12.71 8.13
CA TYR A 71 16.11 -12.35 7.74
C TYR A 71 17.07 -13.55 7.67
N ALA A 72 16.53 -14.76 7.50
CA ALA A 72 17.32 -15.97 7.28
C ALA A 72 18.21 -15.84 6.02
N PRO A 73 19.31 -16.61 5.90
CA PRO A 73 20.25 -16.49 4.78
C PRO A 73 19.60 -16.48 3.40
N GLU A 74 18.61 -17.35 3.16
CA GLU A 74 17.87 -17.43 1.90
C GLU A 74 17.05 -16.17 1.59
N VAL A 75 16.54 -15.47 2.61
CA VAL A 75 15.83 -14.19 2.45
C VAL A 75 16.82 -13.10 2.06
N LEU A 76 17.97 -13.05 2.72
CA LEU A 76 19.02 -12.08 2.41
C LEU A 76 19.64 -12.31 1.02
N GLU A 77 19.83 -13.56 0.61
CA GLU A 77 20.28 -13.93 -0.73
C GLU A 77 19.28 -13.48 -1.80
N LYS A 78 17.99 -13.72 -1.57
CA LYS A 78 16.92 -13.24 -2.47
C LYS A 78 16.91 -11.72 -2.56
N LEU A 79 17.04 -11.00 -1.45
CA LEU A 79 17.14 -9.53 -1.47
C LEU A 79 18.35 -9.05 -2.27
N ARG A 80 19.52 -9.70 -2.12
CA ARG A 80 20.71 -9.36 -2.93
C ARG A 80 20.45 -9.61 -4.41
N TRP A 81 19.88 -10.76 -4.78
CA TRP A 81 19.50 -11.07 -6.15
C TRP A 81 18.51 -10.04 -6.72
N MET A 82 17.48 -9.67 -5.96
CA MET A 82 16.50 -8.66 -6.37
C MET A 82 17.15 -7.30 -6.65
N ASN A 83 18.14 -6.91 -5.84
CA ASN A 83 18.83 -5.63 -5.99
C ASN A 83 19.92 -5.63 -7.06
N GLN A 84 20.68 -6.72 -7.17
CA GLN A 84 21.89 -6.79 -8.00
C GLN A 84 21.63 -7.36 -9.39
N GLU A 85 20.56 -8.13 -9.58
CA GLU A 85 20.21 -8.74 -10.85
C GLU A 85 18.85 -8.29 -11.35
N MET A 86 17.79 -8.46 -10.55
CA MET A 86 16.43 -8.17 -11.00
C MET A 86 16.24 -6.67 -11.29
N ALA A 87 16.59 -5.79 -10.35
CA ALA A 87 16.40 -4.34 -10.51
C ALA A 87 17.13 -3.76 -11.74
N PRO A 88 18.42 -4.07 -12.00
CA PRO A 88 19.09 -3.61 -13.22
C PRO A 88 18.42 -4.10 -14.51
N LEU A 89 17.92 -5.35 -14.53
CA LEU A 89 17.21 -5.90 -15.69
C LEU A 89 15.86 -5.21 -15.90
N LEU A 90 15.13 -4.92 -14.82
CA LEU A 90 13.89 -4.14 -14.87
C LEU A 90 14.13 -2.70 -15.35
N ALA A 91 15.19 -2.05 -14.85
CA ALA A 91 15.56 -0.71 -15.28
C ALA A 91 15.92 -0.68 -16.77
N GLN A 92 16.69 -1.67 -17.25
CA GLN A 92 16.99 -1.83 -18.68
C GLN A 92 15.72 -2.07 -19.50
N ALA A 93 14.80 -2.91 -19.01
CA ALA A 93 13.53 -3.18 -19.69
C ALA A 93 12.64 -1.94 -19.79
N LEU A 94 12.55 -1.13 -18.73
CA LEU A 94 11.81 0.14 -18.73
C LEU A 94 12.44 1.17 -19.67
N ALA A 95 13.79 1.25 -19.71
CA ALA A 95 14.48 2.15 -20.63
C ALA A 95 14.20 1.80 -22.11
N GLU A 96 14.03 0.51 -22.43
CA GLU A 96 13.72 0.02 -23.77
C GLU A 96 12.23 0.10 -24.11
N ALA A 97 11.34 -0.25 -23.17
CA ALA A 97 9.89 -0.27 -23.37
C ALA A 97 9.25 1.13 -23.31
N GLY A 98 9.94 2.09 -22.70
CA GLY A 98 9.39 3.39 -22.34
C GLY A 98 8.69 3.37 -20.97
N PRO A 99 8.23 4.54 -20.51
CA PRO A 99 7.55 4.65 -19.23
C PRO A 99 6.23 3.88 -19.22
N LEU A 100 5.94 3.22 -18.10
CA LEU A 100 4.67 2.56 -17.86
C LEU A 100 3.68 3.55 -17.22
N ASP A 101 2.53 3.76 -17.86
CA ASP A 101 1.42 4.47 -17.24
C ASP A 101 0.73 3.59 -16.18
N VAL A 102 1.13 3.75 -14.92
CA VAL A 102 0.59 3.00 -13.78
C VAL A 102 -0.88 3.34 -13.52
N LYS A 103 -1.32 4.57 -13.83
CA LYS A 103 -2.73 4.98 -13.66
C LYS A 103 -3.62 4.27 -14.68
N ALA A 104 -3.19 4.18 -15.94
CA ALA A 104 -3.90 3.41 -16.96
C ALA A 104 -3.91 1.91 -16.62
N LEU A 105 -2.78 1.36 -16.17
CA LEU A 105 -2.70 -0.03 -15.72
C LEU A 105 -3.69 -0.33 -14.58
N LEU A 106 -3.78 0.57 -13.59
CA LEU A 106 -4.72 0.44 -12.47
C LEU A 106 -6.17 0.49 -12.93
N ALA A 107 -6.52 1.42 -13.81
CA ALA A 107 -7.87 1.52 -14.36
C ALA A 107 -8.28 0.21 -15.08
N GLU A 108 -7.38 -0.36 -15.89
CA GLU A 108 -7.61 -1.66 -16.56
C GLU A 108 -7.70 -2.80 -15.54
N ALA A 109 -6.83 -2.83 -14.52
CA ALA A 109 -6.82 -3.87 -13.50
C ALA A 109 -8.13 -3.93 -12.69
N LEU A 110 -8.69 -2.77 -12.33
CA LEU A 110 -10.00 -2.68 -11.66
C LEU A 110 -11.12 -3.31 -12.51
N HIS A 111 -11.06 -3.14 -13.84
CA HIS A 111 -12.02 -3.76 -14.76
C HIS A 111 -11.79 -5.26 -14.95
N MET A 112 -10.63 -5.77 -14.52
CA MET A 112 -10.25 -7.19 -14.54
C MET A 112 -10.37 -7.86 -13.16
N GLY A 113 -11.11 -7.25 -12.25
CA GLY A 113 -11.47 -7.82 -10.97
C GLY A 113 -10.46 -7.61 -9.85
N ASP A 114 -9.43 -6.79 -10.05
CA ASP A 114 -8.53 -6.36 -8.98
C ASP A 114 -9.14 -5.20 -8.19
N GLU A 115 -8.62 -4.97 -6.99
CA GLU A 115 -8.93 -3.76 -6.21
C GLU A 115 -7.68 -2.93 -5.90
N GLY A 116 -6.47 -3.44 -6.17
CA GLY A 116 -5.24 -2.66 -6.11
C GLY A 116 -4.51 -2.66 -4.76
N HIS A 117 -4.96 -3.45 -3.78
CA HIS A 117 -4.31 -3.60 -2.47
C HIS A 117 -4.04 -5.08 -2.15
N ASN A 118 -5.07 -5.90 -1.92
CA ASN A 118 -4.91 -7.34 -1.65
C ASN A 118 -4.90 -8.20 -2.92
N ARG A 119 -5.75 -7.88 -3.90
CA ARG A 119 -5.81 -8.59 -5.18
C ARG A 119 -5.24 -7.68 -6.27
N ASN A 120 -4.03 -8.04 -6.70
CA ASN A 120 -3.27 -7.38 -7.77
C ASN A 120 -2.92 -8.36 -8.91
N LYS A 121 -3.77 -9.38 -9.13
CA LYS A 121 -3.46 -10.47 -10.07
C LYS A 121 -3.47 -9.97 -11.50
N ALA A 122 -4.50 -9.22 -11.89
CA ALA A 122 -4.60 -8.65 -13.22
C ALA A 122 -3.51 -7.59 -13.44
N GLY A 123 -3.32 -6.68 -12.47
CA GLY A 123 -2.29 -5.65 -12.54
C GLY A 123 -0.88 -6.23 -12.66
N SER A 124 -0.55 -7.30 -11.93
CA SER A 124 0.75 -7.96 -12.02
C SER A 124 0.97 -8.64 -13.38
N LEU A 125 -0.08 -9.19 -13.99
CA LEU A 125 -0.01 -9.74 -15.35
C LEU A 125 0.12 -8.65 -16.41
N LEU A 126 -0.56 -7.51 -16.25
CA LEU A 126 -0.42 -6.34 -17.13
C LEU A 126 1.00 -5.75 -17.04
N PHE A 127 1.54 -5.67 -15.83
CA PHE A 127 2.92 -5.24 -15.56
C PHE A 127 3.94 -6.16 -16.26
N LEU A 128 3.79 -7.48 -16.08
CA LEU A 128 4.61 -8.47 -16.77
C LEU A 128 4.46 -8.37 -18.29
N LYS A 129 3.23 -8.25 -18.80
CA LYS A 129 2.93 -8.12 -20.24
C LYS A 129 3.65 -6.92 -20.85
N HIS A 130 3.70 -5.79 -20.14
CA HIS A 130 4.41 -4.60 -20.60
C HIS A 130 5.93 -4.80 -20.66
N LEU A 131 6.51 -5.41 -19.63
CA LEU A 131 7.97 -5.58 -19.52
C LEU A 131 8.52 -6.76 -20.32
N ALA A 132 7.71 -7.80 -20.56
CA ALA A 132 8.18 -9.07 -21.13
C ALA A 132 8.88 -8.93 -22.50
N PRO A 133 8.41 -8.12 -23.47
CA PRO A 133 9.10 -7.96 -24.74
C PRO A 133 10.50 -7.36 -24.59
N ALA A 134 10.67 -6.39 -23.69
CA ALA A 134 11.97 -5.75 -23.44
C ALA A 134 12.90 -6.67 -22.65
N LEU A 135 12.38 -7.36 -21.63
CA LEU A 135 13.12 -8.37 -20.88
C LEU A 135 13.61 -9.51 -21.78
N ALA A 136 12.79 -9.98 -22.72
CA ALA A 136 13.16 -11.05 -23.65
C ALA A 136 14.39 -10.69 -24.51
N LYS A 137 14.61 -9.41 -24.82
CA LYS A 137 15.80 -8.94 -25.56
C LYS A 137 17.10 -9.05 -24.74
N VAL A 138 17.00 -9.13 -23.41
CA VAL A 138 18.18 -9.30 -22.53
C VAL A 138 18.71 -10.74 -22.52
N GLY A 139 18.01 -11.67 -23.19
CA GLY A 139 18.43 -13.06 -23.34
C GLY A 139 18.18 -13.91 -22.10
N GLU A 140 18.97 -14.97 -21.92
CA GLU A 140 18.72 -16.02 -20.89
C GLU A 140 18.66 -15.48 -19.46
N ARG A 141 19.34 -14.36 -19.17
CA ARG A 141 19.34 -13.69 -17.86
C ARG A 141 17.96 -13.17 -17.46
N ALA A 142 17.04 -12.97 -18.40
CA ALA A 142 15.69 -12.52 -18.11
C ALA A 142 14.76 -13.62 -17.60
N ALA A 143 15.07 -14.90 -17.87
CA ALA A 143 14.17 -16.00 -17.52
C ALA A 143 13.85 -16.10 -16.01
N PRO A 144 14.81 -15.94 -15.08
CA PRO A 144 14.51 -15.90 -13.65
C PRO A 144 13.63 -14.72 -13.24
N VAL A 145 13.82 -13.54 -13.84
CA VAL A 145 13.00 -12.34 -13.56
C VAL A 145 11.57 -12.52 -14.07
N LEU A 146 11.40 -13.00 -15.30
CA LEU A 146 10.09 -13.29 -15.88
C LEU A 146 9.32 -14.32 -15.06
N ARG A 147 10.01 -15.38 -14.60
CA ARG A 147 9.43 -16.39 -13.72
C ARG A 147 9.00 -15.78 -12.40
N PHE A 148 9.89 -15.02 -11.75
CA PHE A 148 9.61 -14.38 -10.47
C PHE A 148 8.39 -13.46 -10.54
N LEU A 149 8.30 -12.61 -11.57
CA LEU A 149 7.15 -11.73 -11.78
C LEU A 149 5.86 -12.50 -12.08
N GLY A 150 5.94 -13.56 -12.89
CA GLY A 150 4.79 -14.39 -13.28
C GLY A 150 4.22 -15.23 -12.13
N GLU A 151 5.07 -15.65 -11.21
CA GLU A 151 4.67 -16.43 -10.02
C GLU A 151 4.25 -15.53 -8.85
N ASN A 152 4.60 -14.24 -8.87
CA ASN A 152 4.24 -13.28 -7.83
C ASN A 152 3.01 -12.44 -8.22
N PRO A 153 1.82 -12.73 -7.67
CA PRO A 153 0.59 -11.98 -7.98
C PRO A 153 0.52 -10.60 -7.32
N LEU A 154 1.55 -10.20 -6.57
CA LEU A 154 1.70 -8.87 -5.96
C LEU A 154 2.86 -8.08 -6.59
N SER A 155 3.40 -8.52 -7.73
CA SER A 155 4.54 -7.86 -8.38
C SER A 155 4.31 -6.38 -8.64
N VAL A 156 3.07 -5.96 -8.94
CA VAL A 156 2.73 -4.56 -9.22
C VAL A 156 2.32 -3.76 -7.97
N LEU A 157 2.15 -4.39 -6.80
CA LEU A 157 1.64 -3.70 -5.61
C LEU A 157 2.51 -2.51 -5.22
N ASN A 158 3.83 -2.66 -5.22
CA ASN A 158 4.76 -1.59 -4.86
C ASN A 158 4.70 -0.39 -5.84
N PRO A 159 4.75 -0.59 -7.18
CA PRO A 159 4.44 0.48 -8.13
C PRO A 159 3.09 1.15 -7.91
N VAL A 160 2.04 0.37 -7.60
CA VAL A 160 0.69 0.88 -7.31
C VAL A 160 0.68 1.75 -6.07
N MET A 161 1.31 1.31 -4.98
CA MET A 161 1.44 2.10 -3.75
C MET A 161 2.18 3.41 -3.99
N ALA A 162 3.30 3.37 -4.73
CA ALA A 162 4.04 4.58 -5.09
C ALA A 162 3.21 5.53 -5.96
N ALA A 163 2.42 5.01 -6.92
CA ALA A 163 1.51 5.83 -7.71
C ALA A 163 0.40 6.45 -6.86
N ALA A 164 -0.18 5.69 -5.93
CA ALA A 164 -1.16 6.21 -4.97
C ALA A 164 -0.56 7.31 -4.07
N LYS A 165 0.68 7.13 -3.61
CA LYS A 165 1.43 8.16 -2.87
C LYS A 165 1.64 9.42 -3.70
N ALA A 166 2.08 9.28 -4.96
CA ALA A 166 2.28 10.42 -5.86
C ALA A 166 0.98 11.20 -6.11
N MET A 167 -0.16 10.51 -6.23
CA MET A 167 -1.49 11.11 -6.37
C MET A 167 -1.95 11.79 -5.08
N ALA A 168 -1.77 11.15 -3.93
CA ALA A 168 -2.17 11.69 -2.64
C ALA A 168 -1.35 12.93 -2.24
N ASP A 169 -0.04 12.90 -2.48
CA ASP A 169 0.85 14.04 -2.23
C ASP A 169 0.53 15.24 -3.13
N ALA A 170 0.05 15.01 -4.35
CA ALA A 170 -0.40 16.09 -5.24
C ALA A 170 -1.68 16.79 -4.74
N ALA A 171 -2.38 16.21 -3.77
CA ALA A 171 -3.55 16.79 -3.10
C ALA A 171 -3.24 17.24 -1.65
N HIS A 172 -1.98 17.16 -1.22
CA HIS A 172 -1.54 17.55 0.11
C HIS A 172 -1.15 19.03 0.18
N ASP A 173 -1.16 19.61 1.39
CA ASP A 173 -0.83 21.01 1.67
C ASP A 173 -1.74 22.05 1.00
N GLU A 174 -3.03 21.72 0.81
CA GLU A 174 -4.05 22.64 0.30
C GLU A 174 -4.78 23.35 1.45
N PRO A 175 -4.63 24.68 1.62
CA PRO A 175 -5.25 25.41 2.72
C PRO A 175 -6.77 25.28 2.73
N GLY A 176 -7.34 24.91 3.88
CA GLY A 176 -8.77 24.74 4.08
C GLY A 176 -9.31 23.39 3.59
N SER A 177 -8.46 22.50 3.10
CA SER A 177 -8.86 21.16 2.69
C SER A 177 -8.96 20.20 3.88
N THR A 178 -10.14 19.59 4.07
CA THR A 178 -10.37 18.54 5.09
C THR A 178 -10.09 17.13 4.58
N ILE A 179 -9.45 17.00 3.41
CA ILE A 179 -9.19 15.71 2.79
C ILE A 179 -8.01 15.00 3.48
N VAL A 180 -8.24 13.76 3.90
CA VAL A 180 -7.17 12.86 4.35
C VAL A 180 -6.31 12.47 3.15
N THR A 181 -5.02 12.73 3.25
CA THR A 181 -4.03 12.55 2.17
C THR A 181 -2.96 11.54 2.53
N THR A 182 -3.01 11.00 3.75
CA THR A 182 -2.20 9.84 4.13
C THR A 182 -2.95 9.07 5.20
N MET A 183 -3.02 7.75 5.01
CA MET A 183 -3.28 6.78 6.06
C MET A 183 -2.11 5.79 6.05
N ALA A 184 -1.52 5.53 7.21
CA ALA A 184 -0.40 4.60 7.38
C ALA A 184 -0.46 3.92 8.74
N ARG A 185 0.26 2.82 8.90
CA ARG A 185 0.36 2.11 10.17
C ARG A 185 1.70 1.39 10.30
N ASN A 186 2.17 1.18 11.52
CA ASN A 186 3.51 0.62 11.78
C ASN A 186 3.48 -0.65 12.65
N GLY A 187 2.29 -1.25 12.86
CA GLY A 187 2.11 -2.41 13.73
C GLY A 187 1.92 -2.07 15.21
N THR A 188 2.00 -0.79 15.59
CA THR A 188 1.64 -0.28 16.93
C THR A 188 0.60 0.82 16.85
N ASP A 189 0.76 1.74 15.91
CA ASP A 189 -0.04 2.93 15.72
C ASP A 189 -0.57 3.00 14.28
N PHE A 190 -1.79 3.52 14.15
CA PHE A 190 -2.37 4.02 12.92
C PHE A 190 -2.25 5.54 12.89
N GLY A 191 -1.87 6.10 11.76
CA GLY A 191 -1.64 7.53 11.59
C GLY A 191 -2.31 8.09 10.35
N ILE A 192 -2.77 9.35 10.45
CA ILE A 192 -3.27 10.12 9.31
C ILE A 192 -2.56 11.46 9.15
N ARG A 193 -2.54 11.96 7.90
CA ARG A 193 -2.29 13.36 7.56
C ARG A 193 -3.46 13.93 6.77
N VAL A 194 -3.79 15.18 7.05
CA VAL A 194 -4.91 15.92 6.42
C VAL A 194 -4.33 17.10 5.67
N SER A 195 -4.80 17.33 4.45
CA SER A 195 -4.21 18.29 3.51
C SER A 195 -4.07 19.70 4.11
N GLY A 196 -5.12 20.26 4.70
CA GLY A 196 -5.08 21.59 5.34
C GLY A 196 -4.31 21.65 6.68
N LEU A 197 -3.73 20.55 7.16
CA LEU A 197 -2.97 20.50 8.41
C LEU A 197 -1.45 20.34 8.18
N GLY A 198 -1.00 20.32 6.92
CA GLY A 198 0.39 20.14 6.54
C GLY A 198 0.97 18.82 7.08
N GLU A 199 2.22 18.87 7.56
CA GLU A 199 2.98 17.67 7.96
C GLU A 199 2.59 17.06 9.32
N THR A 200 1.54 17.58 9.97
CA THR A 200 1.12 17.09 11.29
C THR A 200 0.54 15.68 11.19
N TRP A 201 1.10 14.75 11.96
CA TRP A 201 0.54 13.42 12.15
C TRP A 201 -0.43 13.37 13.32
N PHE A 202 -1.55 12.71 13.11
CA PHE A 202 -2.47 12.30 14.18
C PHE A 202 -2.39 10.78 14.28
N THR A 203 -2.11 10.26 15.47
CA THR A 203 -1.88 8.82 15.68
C THR A 203 -2.70 8.24 16.82
N THR A 204 -3.22 7.03 16.63
CA THR A 204 -3.98 6.23 17.60
C THR A 204 -3.46 4.79 17.56
N PRO A 205 -3.63 3.95 18.61
CA PRO A 205 -3.24 2.55 18.52
C PRO A 205 -3.84 1.83 17.32
N ALA A 206 -3.02 1.07 16.58
CA ALA A 206 -3.47 0.30 15.43
C ALA A 206 -4.45 -0.79 15.86
N ALA A 207 -5.58 -0.89 15.15
CA ALA A 207 -6.52 -1.99 15.34
C ALA A 207 -5.96 -3.29 14.77
N THR A 208 -6.39 -4.43 15.31
CA THR A 208 -6.07 -5.75 14.75
C THR A 208 -7.09 -6.09 13.67
N PRO A 209 -6.68 -6.47 12.45
CA PRO A 209 -7.64 -6.81 11.40
C PRO A 209 -8.42 -8.08 11.73
N ASP A 210 -9.70 -8.10 11.36
CA ASP A 210 -10.59 -9.25 11.51
C ASP A 210 -10.88 -9.89 10.15
N GLY A 211 -10.84 -11.21 10.07
CA GLY A 211 -10.99 -11.90 8.79
C GLY A 211 -10.66 -13.38 8.82
N LEU A 212 -10.29 -13.89 7.65
CA LEU A 212 -10.00 -15.31 7.44
C LEU A 212 -8.54 -15.62 7.78
N TYR A 213 -8.35 -16.61 8.65
CA TYR A 213 -7.04 -17.12 9.03
C TYR A 213 -6.67 -18.37 8.21
N PHE A 214 -5.41 -18.46 7.83
CA PHE A 214 -4.89 -19.63 7.14
C PHE A 214 -4.85 -20.85 8.07
N SER A 215 -4.87 -22.05 7.47
CA SER A 215 -4.83 -23.30 8.23
C SER A 215 -3.68 -23.33 9.22
N GLY A 216 -3.99 -23.58 10.49
CA GLY A 216 -3.02 -23.61 11.59
C GLY A 216 -2.88 -22.29 12.37
N PHE A 217 -3.53 -21.21 11.93
CA PHE A 217 -3.54 -19.92 12.64
C PHE A 217 -4.93 -19.53 13.13
N SER A 218 -4.97 -18.58 14.05
CA SER A 218 -6.18 -17.96 14.60
C SER A 218 -5.90 -16.50 14.95
N ALA A 219 -6.93 -15.78 15.40
CA ALA A 219 -6.79 -14.39 15.84
C ALA A 219 -5.72 -14.15 16.91
N ALA A 220 -5.40 -15.16 17.73
CA ALA A 220 -4.34 -15.05 18.73
C ALA A 220 -2.92 -14.84 18.13
N ALA A 221 -2.75 -15.17 16.85
CA ALA A 221 -1.50 -15.02 16.11
C ALA A 221 -1.36 -13.66 15.41
N ALA A 222 -2.42 -12.85 15.35
CA ALA A 222 -2.46 -11.62 14.58
C ALA A 222 -1.63 -10.49 15.23
N ASN A 223 -0.91 -9.76 14.39
CA ASN A 223 -0.34 -8.45 14.73
C ASN A 223 -1.39 -7.34 14.53
N PRO A 224 -1.31 -6.21 15.26
CA PRO A 224 -1.99 -4.98 14.84
C PRO A 224 -1.62 -4.59 13.41
N ASP A 225 -2.51 -3.85 12.72
CA ASP A 225 -2.33 -3.53 11.30
C ASP A 225 -1.01 -2.79 11.03
N ILE A 226 -0.36 -3.10 9.90
CA ILE A 226 1.02 -2.66 9.59
C ILE A 226 1.23 -2.36 8.10
N GLY A 227 1.97 -1.28 7.83
CA GLY A 227 2.47 -0.82 6.54
C GLY A 227 1.92 0.51 6.04
N ASP A 228 2.35 0.90 4.84
CA ASP A 228 1.88 2.11 4.16
C ASP A 228 0.84 1.81 3.08
N SER A 229 0.52 0.54 2.84
CA SER A 229 -0.41 0.12 1.77
C SER A 229 -1.83 0.71 1.89
N THR A 230 -2.22 1.26 3.04
CA THR A 230 -3.43 2.08 3.23
C THR A 230 -3.45 3.37 2.42
N ILE A 231 -2.32 3.75 1.82
CA ILE A 231 -2.27 4.79 0.80
C ILE A 231 -3.16 4.46 -0.41
N THR A 232 -3.44 3.17 -0.66
CA THR A 232 -4.33 2.71 -1.73
C THR A 232 -5.79 3.08 -1.42
N GLU A 233 -6.30 2.80 -0.21
CA GLU A 233 -7.61 3.29 0.23
C GLU A 233 -7.68 4.81 0.31
N THR A 234 -6.57 5.47 0.66
CA THR A 234 -6.51 6.94 0.73
C THR A 234 -6.89 7.59 -0.61
N ILE A 235 -6.54 6.98 -1.73
CA ILE A 235 -6.89 7.47 -3.08
C ILE A 235 -8.16 6.83 -3.67
N GLY A 236 -8.83 5.96 -2.91
CA GLY A 236 -10.11 5.37 -3.29
C GLY A 236 -10.06 3.99 -3.93
N ILE A 237 -8.91 3.32 -3.96
CA ILE A 237 -8.83 1.90 -4.37
C ILE A 237 -8.76 0.99 -3.11
N GLY A 238 -8.36 -0.26 -3.25
CA GLY A 238 -8.27 -1.19 -2.13
C GLY A 238 -9.65 -1.53 -1.55
N GLY A 239 -9.80 -1.40 -0.24
CA GLY A 239 -11.08 -1.52 0.47
C GLY A 239 -12.22 -0.69 -0.12
N PHE A 240 -11.90 0.45 -0.73
CA PHE A 240 -12.88 1.38 -1.32
C PHE A 240 -13.37 0.91 -2.70
N ALA A 241 -12.58 0.08 -3.40
CA ALA A 241 -12.91 -0.49 -4.70
C ALA A 241 -13.27 -1.99 -4.63
N MET A 242 -13.64 -2.52 -3.45
CA MET A 242 -13.97 -3.93 -3.28
C MET A 242 -15.09 -4.43 -4.20
N ALA A 243 -16.05 -3.56 -4.58
CA ALA A 243 -17.08 -3.90 -5.56
C ALA A 243 -16.52 -4.28 -6.95
N ALA A 244 -15.31 -3.82 -7.30
CA ALA A 244 -14.61 -4.22 -8.52
C ALA A 244 -14.04 -5.64 -8.41
N ALA A 245 -13.78 -6.13 -7.20
CA ALA A 245 -13.05 -7.37 -6.94
C ALA A 245 -13.85 -8.39 -6.13
N PRO A 246 -15.05 -8.85 -6.57
CA PRO A 246 -15.91 -9.73 -5.77
C PRO A 246 -15.24 -11.04 -5.35
N ALA A 247 -14.22 -11.52 -6.06
CA ALA A 247 -13.45 -12.70 -5.69
C ALA A 247 -12.63 -12.53 -4.39
N ILE A 248 -12.35 -11.29 -3.96
CA ILE A 248 -11.53 -11.01 -2.77
C ILE A 248 -12.13 -11.58 -1.49
N VAL A 249 -13.46 -11.69 -1.41
CA VAL A 249 -14.14 -12.15 -0.17
C VAL A 249 -13.81 -13.59 0.19
N THR A 250 -13.34 -14.39 -0.77
CA THR A 250 -12.81 -15.74 -0.52
C THR A 250 -11.49 -15.72 0.28
N PHE A 251 -10.81 -14.57 0.29
CA PHE A 251 -9.54 -14.34 0.96
C PHE A 251 -9.68 -13.55 2.26
N ILE A 252 -10.61 -12.58 2.31
CA ILE A 252 -10.80 -11.69 3.48
C ILE A 252 -12.02 -12.03 4.35
N SER A 253 -12.74 -13.11 4.02
CA SER A 253 -14.07 -13.45 4.56
C SER A 253 -15.19 -12.52 4.05
N GLY A 254 -16.44 -13.03 4.06
CA GLY A 254 -17.63 -12.33 3.60
C GLY A 254 -18.20 -12.81 2.28
N THR A 255 -19.05 -11.99 1.67
CA THR A 255 -19.82 -12.28 0.46
C THR A 255 -19.61 -11.21 -0.61
N PRO A 256 -19.82 -11.48 -1.91
CA PRO A 256 -19.75 -10.45 -2.94
C PRO A 256 -20.66 -9.25 -2.68
N ARG A 257 -21.77 -9.44 -1.93
CA ARG A 257 -22.62 -8.34 -1.48
C ARG A 257 -21.92 -7.46 -0.45
N ASP A 258 -21.20 -8.04 0.51
CA ASP A 258 -20.42 -7.27 1.50
C ASP A 258 -19.34 -6.42 0.83
N ALA A 259 -18.76 -6.90 -0.28
CA ALA A 259 -17.81 -6.13 -1.09
C ALA A 259 -18.46 -4.94 -1.80
N LEU A 260 -19.68 -5.12 -2.31
CA LEU A 260 -20.48 -4.04 -2.87
C LEU A 260 -20.85 -3.01 -1.81
N ASP A 261 -21.33 -3.47 -0.65
CA ASP A 261 -21.74 -2.61 0.46
C ASP A 261 -20.57 -1.83 1.06
N ALA A 262 -19.38 -2.44 1.13
CA ALA A 262 -18.15 -1.78 1.53
C ALA A 262 -17.86 -0.56 0.64
N THR A 263 -17.89 -0.72 -0.69
CA THR A 263 -17.68 0.40 -1.62
C THR A 263 -18.80 1.44 -1.51
N LEU A 264 -20.06 1.01 -1.38
CA LEU A 264 -21.20 1.94 -1.28
C LEU A 264 -21.12 2.82 -0.03
N GLU A 265 -20.75 2.26 1.12
CA GLU A 265 -20.56 3.00 2.38
C GLU A 265 -19.43 4.05 2.26
N MET A 266 -18.37 3.77 1.50
CA MET A 266 -17.26 4.71 1.34
C MET A 266 -17.63 5.96 0.50
N TYR A 267 -18.69 5.91 -0.33
CA TYR A 267 -19.20 7.14 -0.96
C TYR A 267 -19.76 8.15 0.05
N GLU A 268 -20.25 7.68 1.20
CA GLU A 268 -20.82 8.56 2.24
C GLU A 268 -19.75 9.46 2.87
N ILE A 269 -18.51 9.00 2.98
CA ILE A 269 -17.41 9.73 3.63
C ILE A 269 -16.43 10.38 2.66
N THR A 270 -16.63 10.24 1.35
CA THR A 270 -15.73 10.79 0.34
C THR A 270 -16.29 12.03 -0.35
N ALA A 271 -15.41 12.89 -0.85
CA ALA A 271 -15.78 14.16 -1.44
C ALA A 271 -16.31 14.00 -2.88
N THR A 272 -15.83 13.00 -3.62
CA THR A 272 -16.18 12.81 -5.04
C THR A 272 -15.95 11.38 -5.52
N GLU A 273 -16.25 11.14 -6.80
CA GLU A 273 -15.93 9.89 -7.49
C GLU A 273 -14.70 10.08 -8.40
N HIS A 274 -13.81 9.09 -8.45
CA HIS A 274 -12.62 9.14 -9.29
C HIS A 274 -12.97 9.08 -10.79
N ARG A 275 -12.42 9.99 -11.60
CA ARG A 275 -12.75 10.06 -13.04
C ARG A 275 -12.24 8.87 -13.86
N HIS A 276 -11.10 8.30 -13.48
CA HIS A 276 -10.44 7.22 -14.24
C HIS A 276 -10.56 5.82 -13.63
N PHE A 277 -10.73 5.70 -12.31
CA PHE A 277 -10.86 4.43 -11.62
C PHE A 277 -12.35 4.18 -11.48
N THR A 278 -12.89 3.35 -12.35
CA THR A 278 -14.33 3.10 -12.43
C THR A 278 -14.64 1.64 -12.18
N ILE A 279 -15.86 1.38 -11.68
CA ILE A 279 -16.28 0.04 -11.27
C ILE A 279 -17.38 -0.46 -12.22
N PRO A 280 -17.12 -1.45 -13.09
CA PRO A 280 -18.09 -1.90 -14.08
C PRO A 280 -19.41 -2.38 -13.49
N ALA A 281 -19.37 -3.06 -12.34
CA ALA A 281 -20.55 -3.57 -11.64
C ALA A 281 -21.45 -2.46 -11.06
N LEU A 282 -20.94 -1.22 -10.97
CA LEU A 282 -21.66 -0.03 -10.53
C LEU A 282 -21.90 0.93 -11.71
N GLU A 283 -22.16 0.38 -12.90
CA GLU A 283 -22.40 1.17 -14.12
C GLU A 283 -21.25 2.15 -14.45
N PHE A 284 -20.01 1.73 -14.15
CA PHE A 284 -18.80 2.54 -14.32
C PHE A 284 -18.77 3.84 -13.50
N ARG A 285 -19.48 3.90 -12.36
CA ARG A 285 -19.23 4.92 -11.34
C ARG A 285 -17.76 4.95 -10.95
N GLY A 286 -17.25 6.13 -10.66
CA GLY A 286 -15.88 6.31 -10.20
C GLY A 286 -15.72 5.80 -8.79
N THR A 287 -14.54 5.29 -8.42
CA THR A 287 -14.29 4.86 -7.04
C THR A 287 -14.47 6.02 -6.05
N PRO A 288 -14.93 5.79 -4.81
CA PRO A 288 -15.09 6.86 -3.82
C PRO A 288 -13.72 7.45 -3.47
N THR A 289 -13.52 8.76 -3.63
CA THR A 289 -12.19 9.41 -3.51
C THR A 289 -12.25 10.72 -2.71
N GLY A 290 -11.20 10.94 -1.91
CA GLY A 290 -11.05 12.12 -1.06
C GLY A 290 -11.84 11.97 0.24
N ILE A 291 -11.30 11.17 1.17
CA ILE A 291 -11.89 10.96 2.50
C ILE A 291 -12.01 12.32 3.20
N ASP A 292 -13.23 12.79 3.45
CA ASP A 292 -13.49 14.07 4.10
C ASP A 292 -13.58 13.86 5.61
N LEU A 293 -12.63 14.44 6.34
CA LEU A 293 -12.54 14.38 7.79
C LEU A 293 -13.86 14.73 8.49
N ARG A 294 -14.61 15.70 7.95
CA ARG A 294 -15.87 16.16 8.55
C ARG A 294 -16.95 15.08 8.44
N LYS A 295 -17.07 14.46 7.26
CA LYS A 295 -18.07 13.41 6.99
C LYS A 295 -17.80 12.16 7.83
N VAL A 296 -16.52 11.79 8.00
CA VAL A 296 -16.11 10.68 8.88
C VAL A 296 -16.65 10.89 10.30
N ILE A 297 -16.52 12.09 10.85
CA ILE A 297 -16.97 12.40 12.21
C ILE A 297 -18.49 12.60 12.29
N GLU A 298 -19.09 13.35 11.37
CA GLU A 298 -20.52 13.62 11.34
C GLU A 298 -21.34 12.33 11.23
N LEU A 299 -20.90 11.39 10.39
CA LEU A 299 -21.61 10.13 10.14
C LEU A 299 -21.15 9.00 11.07
N GLY A 300 -20.03 9.15 11.77
CA GLY A 300 -19.42 8.09 12.58
C GLY A 300 -18.92 6.90 11.74
N ILE A 301 -18.60 7.12 10.46
CA ILE A 301 -18.15 6.08 9.54
C ILE A 301 -16.64 6.21 9.34
N ALA A 302 -15.87 5.26 9.88
CA ALA A 302 -14.42 5.21 9.65
C ALA A 302 -14.09 4.56 8.29
N PRO A 303 -12.97 4.92 7.62
CA PRO A 303 -12.53 4.27 6.40
C PRO A 303 -12.43 2.74 6.52
N ARG A 304 -12.88 2.03 5.48
CA ARG A 304 -12.78 0.57 5.41
C ARG A 304 -11.50 0.16 4.68
N ILE A 305 -10.63 -0.55 5.38
CA ILE A 305 -9.34 -1.02 4.85
C ILE A 305 -9.41 -2.54 4.73
N ASN A 306 -9.02 -3.07 3.58
CA ASN A 306 -8.73 -4.50 3.46
C ASN A 306 -7.21 -4.68 3.58
N THR A 307 -6.75 -5.71 4.29
CA THR A 307 -5.31 -5.84 4.59
C THR A 307 -4.93 -7.30 4.84
N GLY A 308 -3.66 -7.61 4.61
CA GLY A 308 -3.09 -8.90 5.00
C GLY A 308 -2.84 -8.92 6.52
N ILE A 309 -3.19 -10.02 7.18
CA ILE A 309 -2.93 -10.22 8.60
C ILE A 309 -1.51 -10.77 8.75
N ALA A 310 -0.61 -9.98 9.32
CA ALA A 310 0.75 -10.43 9.67
C ALA A 310 0.72 -11.21 11.00
N HIS A 311 1.62 -12.19 11.14
CA HIS A 311 1.86 -12.83 12.43
C HIS A 311 2.53 -11.83 13.39
N ARG A 312 2.16 -11.89 14.68
CA ARG A 312 2.75 -11.05 15.75
C ARG A 312 4.23 -11.34 16.05
N GLU A 313 4.69 -12.54 15.72
CA GLU A 313 6.11 -12.92 15.80
C GLU A 313 6.79 -12.71 14.45
N ALA A 314 7.93 -12.02 14.46
CA ALA A 314 8.69 -11.67 13.27
C ALA A 314 9.13 -12.90 12.47
N GLY A 315 9.02 -12.80 11.14
CA GLY A 315 9.52 -13.78 10.17
C GLY A 315 8.60 -14.96 9.89
N VAL A 316 7.49 -15.11 10.61
CA VAL A 316 6.48 -16.16 10.31
C VAL A 316 5.72 -15.86 9.02
N GLY A 317 5.41 -14.58 8.77
CA GLY A 317 4.76 -14.14 7.53
C GLY A 317 3.29 -13.77 7.68
N GLN A 318 2.56 -13.83 6.57
CA GLN A 318 1.13 -13.61 6.53
C GLN A 318 0.38 -14.84 7.06
N VAL A 319 -0.60 -14.60 7.94
CA VAL A 319 -1.39 -15.64 8.61
C VAL A 319 -2.88 -15.57 8.28
N GLY A 320 -3.28 -14.57 7.50
CA GLY A 320 -4.65 -14.37 7.08
C GLY A 320 -4.81 -13.10 6.26
N ALA A 321 -6.05 -12.73 6.01
CA ALA A 321 -6.42 -11.45 5.46
C ALA A 321 -7.81 -11.06 5.94
N GLY A 322 -8.09 -9.76 5.99
CA GLY A 322 -9.30 -9.29 6.63
C GLY A 322 -9.58 -7.82 6.37
N LEU A 323 -10.55 -7.34 7.12
CA LEU A 323 -10.96 -5.95 7.17
C LEU A 323 -10.52 -5.33 8.49
N VAL A 324 -10.19 -4.05 8.43
CA VAL A 324 -9.91 -3.25 9.62
C VAL A 324 -10.50 -1.87 9.42
N ARG A 325 -10.92 -1.26 10.52
CA ARG A 325 -11.27 0.16 10.56
C ARG A 325 -10.34 0.86 11.54
N PRO A 326 -9.81 2.04 11.18
CA PRO A 326 -9.09 2.86 12.13
C PRO A 326 -10.05 3.39 13.21
N PRO A 327 -9.60 3.52 14.47
CA PRO A 327 -10.36 4.18 15.52
C PRO A 327 -10.78 5.61 15.14
N LEU A 328 -11.98 6.05 15.54
CA LEU A 328 -12.49 7.39 15.19
C LEU A 328 -11.76 8.54 15.89
N ASP A 329 -11.11 8.29 17.03
CA ASP A 329 -10.47 9.32 17.86
C ASP A 329 -9.32 10.06 17.13
N VAL A 330 -8.68 9.39 16.17
CA VAL A 330 -7.63 10.02 15.34
C VAL A 330 -8.21 11.08 14.41
N PHE A 331 -9.42 10.85 13.89
CA PHE A 331 -10.15 11.81 13.05
C PHE A 331 -10.73 12.94 13.91
N GLU A 332 -11.20 12.64 15.11
CA GLU A 332 -11.73 13.66 16.02
C GLU A 332 -10.65 14.67 16.39
N ARG A 333 -9.47 14.20 16.80
CA ARG A 333 -8.33 15.08 17.11
C ARG A 333 -7.88 15.89 15.90
N ALA A 334 -7.86 15.29 14.71
CA ALA A 334 -7.54 16.03 13.49
C ALA A 334 -8.59 17.11 13.20
N LEU A 335 -9.88 16.85 13.43
CA LEU A 335 -10.95 17.81 13.20
C LEU A 335 -10.88 18.99 14.18
N VAL A 336 -10.58 18.73 15.45
CA VAL A 336 -10.35 19.77 16.46
C VAL A 336 -9.16 20.66 16.06
N ALA A 337 -8.02 20.05 15.71
CA ALA A 337 -6.85 20.80 15.25
C ALA A 337 -7.13 21.61 13.98
N PHE A 338 -7.96 21.09 13.08
CA PHE A 338 -8.43 21.83 11.90
C PHE A 338 -9.28 23.04 12.30
N ALA A 339 -10.23 22.87 13.21
CA ALA A 339 -11.05 23.98 13.70
C ALA A 339 -10.20 25.07 14.37
N GLU A 340 -9.21 24.70 15.18
CA GLU A 340 -8.27 25.63 15.81
C GLU A 340 -7.44 26.40 14.78
N ARG A 341 -6.84 25.69 13.80
CA ARG A 341 -6.00 26.30 12.75
C ARG A 341 -6.75 27.33 11.91
N TYR A 342 -8.02 27.08 11.64
CA TYR A 342 -8.85 27.92 10.78
C TYR A 342 -9.84 28.83 11.54
N GLY A 343 -9.77 28.90 12.87
CA GLY A 343 -10.58 29.81 13.68
C GLY A 343 -12.08 29.47 13.69
N LEU A 344 -12.42 28.17 13.70
CA LEU A 344 -13.78 27.63 13.69
C LEU A 344 -14.21 27.02 15.04
N ALA A 345 -13.32 27.01 16.03
CA ALA A 345 -13.53 26.47 17.38
C ALA A 345 -14.31 27.43 18.30
#